data_AF-A0A976GVA0-F1
#
_entry.id   AF-A0A976GVA0-F1
#
_cell.length_a   1.000
_cell.length_b   1.000
_cell.length_c   1.000
_cell.angle_alpha   90.00
_cell.angle_beta   90.00
_cell.angle_gamma   90.00
#
_symmetry.space_group_name_H-M   'P 1'
#
loop_
_entity.id
_entity.type
_entity.pdbx_description
1 polymer ?
#
loop_
_entity_poly.entity_id
_entity_poly.type
_entity_poly.pdbx_seq_one_letter_code
_entity_poly.pdbx_strand_id
1 'polypeptide(L)'
;MTIEQYIDNINAKYKLGNATEHTFRGLLEQLLETIAPEIRATNEPKRQQCGAPDYILTKKEIPIGFIEAKDIGDKDLLGVKKTGNKEQFDRYKNALNNLIFTDYIDFHLYIDGILVTKIAIAEVKNGTIAALPNNFASFTNFIKDFCSTVSQTIKSPQKLAQMMAGKARLLSDVIELSLISDEDNRQDSTLKEQMNAFKEILIHDITPKGFADVYAQTIAYGMFAA
;
A
#
# COMPACT_ATOMS: atom_id res chain seq x y z
N MET A 1 18.35 -15.74 8.65
CA MET A 1 17.46 -16.91 8.49
C MET A 1 17.52 -17.39 7.04
N THR A 2 17.75 -18.68 6.78
CA THR A 2 17.66 -19.21 5.40
C THR A 2 16.21 -19.48 5.00
N ILE A 3 15.94 -19.69 3.71
CA ILE A 3 14.58 -19.98 3.22
C ILE A 3 14.10 -21.34 3.75
N GLU A 4 14.99 -22.33 3.87
CA GLU A 4 14.71 -23.62 4.50
C GLU A 4 14.26 -23.44 5.95
N GLN A 5 15.05 -22.70 6.75
CA GLN A 5 14.73 -22.42 8.15
C GLN A 5 13.40 -21.68 8.29
N TYR A 6 13.12 -20.75 7.38
CA TYR A 6 11.85 -20.05 7.33
C TYR A 6 10.69 -21.01 7.10
N ILE A 7 10.77 -21.89 6.10
CA ILE A 7 9.72 -22.86 5.79
C ILE A 7 9.54 -23.85 6.95
N ASP A 8 10.62 -24.33 7.55
CA ASP A 8 10.56 -25.22 8.72
C ASP A 8 9.85 -24.55 9.90
N ASN A 9 10.17 -23.28 10.18
CA ASN A 9 9.54 -22.51 11.25
C ASN A 9 8.06 -22.23 10.96
N ILE A 10 7.69 -21.92 9.71
CA ILE A 10 6.29 -21.79 9.32
C ILE A 10 5.56 -23.11 9.48
N ASN A 11 6.11 -24.20 8.97
CA ASN A 11 5.48 -25.53 9.05
C ASN A 11 5.27 -25.96 10.51
N ALA A 12 6.24 -25.70 11.38
CA ALA A 12 6.12 -25.98 12.81
C ALA A 12 4.94 -25.24 13.44
N LYS A 13 4.79 -23.94 13.14
CA LYS A 13 3.67 -23.13 13.62
C LYS A 13 2.33 -23.52 12.98
N TYR A 14 2.32 -23.83 11.69
CA TYR A 14 1.14 -24.25 10.93
C TYR A 14 0.55 -25.55 11.49
N LYS A 15 1.40 -26.54 11.81
CA LYS A 15 0.97 -27.82 12.39
C LYS A 15 0.32 -27.72 13.76
N LEU A 16 0.57 -26.65 14.52
CA LEU A 16 -0.09 -26.44 15.82
C LEU A 16 -1.60 -26.14 15.66
N GLY A 17 -2.06 -25.75 14.46
CA GLY A 17 -3.48 -25.57 14.15
C GLY A 17 -4.17 -24.39 14.86
N ASN A 18 -3.43 -23.63 15.67
CA ASN A 18 -3.91 -22.44 16.39
C ASN A 18 -3.30 -21.13 15.83
N ALA A 19 -2.60 -21.21 14.69
CA ALA A 19 -1.98 -20.06 14.06
C ALA A 19 -3.04 -19.17 13.39
N THR A 20 -2.98 -17.87 13.70
CA THR A 20 -3.66 -16.81 12.95
C THR A 20 -2.70 -16.14 11.97
N GLU A 21 -3.20 -15.30 11.08
CA GLU A 21 -2.37 -14.52 10.16
C GLU A 21 -1.16 -13.81 10.83
N HIS A 22 -1.35 -13.25 12.04
CA HIS A 22 -0.28 -12.57 12.80
C HIS A 22 0.88 -13.50 13.19
N THR A 23 0.64 -14.81 13.28
CA THR A 23 1.58 -15.81 13.81
C THR A 23 2.86 -15.92 12.97
N PHE A 24 2.73 -15.67 11.66
CA PHE A 24 3.82 -15.78 10.70
C PHE A 24 4.52 -14.45 10.45
N ARG A 25 4.00 -13.34 11.00
CA ARG A 25 4.42 -12.03 10.54
C ARG A 25 5.90 -11.72 10.80
N GLY A 26 6.35 -12.03 12.02
CA GLY A 26 7.75 -11.85 12.41
C GLY A 26 8.71 -12.81 11.70
N LEU A 27 8.24 -13.98 11.21
CA LEU A 27 9.10 -14.87 10.41
C LEU A 27 9.38 -14.26 9.04
N LEU A 28 8.36 -13.67 8.41
CA LEU A 28 8.51 -13.04 7.10
C LEU A 28 9.40 -11.80 7.21
N GLU A 29 9.22 -10.99 8.25
CA GLU A 29 10.10 -9.85 8.57
C GLU A 29 11.57 -10.28 8.61
N GLN A 30 11.89 -11.28 9.43
CA GLN A 30 13.26 -11.80 9.57
C GLN A 30 13.83 -12.36 8.26
N LEU A 31 12.99 -13.01 7.43
CA LEU A 31 13.42 -13.52 6.13
C LEU A 31 13.77 -12.37 5.18
N LEU A 32 12.90 -11.36 5.09
CA LEU A 32 13.08 -10.21 4.20
C LEU A 32 14.35 -9.43 4.57
N GLU A 33 14.54 -9.13 5.86
CA GLU A 33 15.74 -8.44 6.34
C GLU A 33 17.01 -9.30 6.22
N THR A 34 16.90 -10.63 6.19
CA THR A 34 18.06 -11.48 5.87
C THR A 34 18.42 -11.40 4.38
N ILE A 35 17.42 -11.44 3.49
CA ILE A 35 17.66 -11.45 2.03
C ILE A 35 18.12 -10.08 1.53
N ALA A 36 17.58 -9.01 2.10
CA ALA A 36 17.93 -7.61 1.79
C ALA A 36 18.29 -6.86 3.09
N PRO A 37 19.54 -6.97 3.58
CA PRO A 37 19.97 -6.39 4.86
C PRO A 37 19.90 -4.86 4.94
N GLU A 38 19.77 -4.19 3.81
CA GLU A 38 19.71 -2.73 3.74
C GLU A 38 18.30 -2.16 3.89
N ILE A 39 17.29 -3.01 3.98
CA ILE A 39 15.91 -2.61 4.22
C ILE A 39 15.53 -2.84 5.68
N ARG A 40 14.45 -2.19 6.10
CA ARG A 40 13.76 -2.46 7.36
C ARG A 40 12.31 -2.81 7.05
N ALA A 41 11.88 -3.99 7.47
CA ALA A 41 10.50 -4.42 7.34
C ALA A 41 9.76 -4.04 8.62
N THR A 42 8.70 -3.24 8.50
CA THR A 42 7.84 -2.87 9.64
C THR A 42 6.48 -3.52 9.45
N ASN A 43 6.13 -4.45 10.33
CA ASN A 43 4.76 -4.97 10.40
C ASN A 43 3.85 -3.97 11.14
N GLU A 44 2.57 -3.91 10.75
CA GLU A 44 1.56 -3.03 11.38
C GLU A 44 1.95 -1.54 11.42
N PRO A 45 2.22 -0.93 10.25
CA PRO A 45 2.51 0.50 10.18
C PRO A 45 1.33 1.34 10.69
N LYS A 46 1.60 2.58 11.13
CA LYS A 46 0.54 3.56 11.41
C LYS A 46 -0.37 3.70 10.18
N ARG A 47 -1.69 3.63 10.40
CA ARG A 47 -2.71 3.67 9.33
C ARG A 47 -2.48 4.83 8.36
N GLN A 48 -2.49 4.51 7.06
CA GLN A 48 -2.44 5.50 5.97
C GLN A 48 -3.83 5.67 5.33
N GLN A 49 -4.04 6.75 4.57
CA GLN A 49 -5.30 7.09 3.91
C GLN A 49 -5.82 6.00 2.95
N CYS A 50 -4.95 5.17 2.36
CA CYS A 50 -5.34 4.08 1.47
C CYS A 50 -5.61 2.74 2.20
N GLY A 51 -5.58 2.72 3.53
CA GLY A 51 -5.51 1.52 4.36
C GLY A 51 -4.10 1.32 4.93
N ALA A 52 -3.95 0.33 5.83
CA ALA A 52 -2.64 -0.09 6.33
C ALA A 52 -2.33 -1.45 5.70
N PRO A 53 -1.40 -1.55 4.75
CA PRO A 53 -0.86 -2.85 4.37
C PRO A 53 -0.15 -3.48 5.57
N ASP A 54 -0.10 -4.80 5.61
CA ASP A 54 0.50 -5.51 6.76
C ASP A 54 1.97 -5.17 6.97
N TYR A 55 2.70 -4.88 5.89
CA TYR A 55 4.10 -4.47 5.95
C TYR A 55 4.39 -3.23 5.11
N ILE A 56 5.31 -2.42 5.63
CA ILE A 56 6.05 -1.42 4.86
C ILE A 56 7.52 -1.79 4.91
N LEU A 57 8.13 -1.88 3.73
CA LEU A 57 9.58 -1.97 3.59
C LEU A 57 10.13 -0.59 3.37
N THR A 58 11.10 -0.21 4.21
CA THR A 58 11.78 1.08 4.13
C THR A 58 13.27 0.89 3.89
N LYS A 59 13.87 1.80 3.13
CA LYS A 59 15.32 1.89 2.94
C LYS A 59 15.75 3.31 3.28
N LYS A 60 16.54 3.48 4.34
CA LYS A 60 16.89 4.79 4.91
C LYS A 60 15.65 5.68 5.15
N GLU A 61 14.64 5.12 5.82
CA GLU A 61 13.34 5.77 6.13
C GLU A 61 12.42 6.06 4.93
N ILE A 62 12.82 5.73 3.70
CA ILE A 62 11.99 5.89 2.51
C ILE A 62 11.20 4.60 2.26
N PRO A 63 9.86 4.62 2.19
CA PRO A 63 9.07 3.46 1.77
C PRO A 63 9.42 3.05 0.34
N ILE A 64 9.80 1.79 0.16
CA ILE A 64 10.19 1.23 -1.14
C ILE A 64 9.23 0.17 -1.66
N GLY A 65 8.46 -0.45 -0.77
CA GLY A 65 7.52 -1.51 -1.12
C GLY A 65 6.58 -1.85 0.02
N PHE A 66 5.46 -2.47 -0.34
CA PHE A 66 4.39 -2.83 0.58
C PHE A 66 4.06 -4.31 0.42
N ILE A 67 3.71 -4.98 1.51
CA ILE A 67 3.26 -6.37 1.47
C ILE A 67 1.95 -6.48 2.23
N GLU A 68 0.98 -7.13 1.59
CA GLU A 68 -0.27 -7.55 2.21
C GLU A 68 -0.27 -9.08 2.31
N ALA A 69 -0.49 -9.59 3.51
CA ALA A 69 -0.50 -11.00 3.79
C ALA A 69 -1.93 -11.54 3.95
N LYS A 70 -2.08 -12.85 3.76
CA LYS A 70 -3.31 -13.62 4.04
C LYS A 70 -2.95 -14.92 4.74
N ASP A 71 -3.97 -15.64 5.18
CA ASP A 71 -3.80 -16.96 5.78
C ASP A 71 -3.15 -17.93 4.78
N ILE A 72 -2.23 -18.76 5.27
CA ILE A 72 -1.55 -19.79 4.48
C ILE A 72 -2.57 -20.68 3.78
N GLY A 73 -2.44 -20.84 2.47
CA GLY A 73 -3.35 -21.63 1.65
C GLY A 73 -4.60 -20.88 1.19
N ASP A 74 -4.70 -19.56 1.41
CA ASP A 74 -5.70 -18.73 0.75
C ASP A 74 -5.50 -18.79 -0.77
N LYS A 75 -6.56 -19.20 -1.47
CA LYS A 75 -6.56 -19.40 -2.92
C LYS A 75 -6.80 -18.11 -3.70
N ASP A 76 -7.11 -17.00 -3.04
CA ASP A 76 -7.46 -15.75 -3.71
C ASP A 76 -6.46 -14.61 -3.52
N LEU A 77 -5.16 -14.92 -3.68
CA LEU A 77 -4.10 -13.90 -3.76
C LEU A 77 -4.21 -12.99 -5.01
N LEU A 78 -5.08 -13.34 -5.96
CA LEU A 78 -5.40 -12.49 -7.12
C LEU A 78 -6.49 -11.45 -6.83
N GLY A 79 -7.32 -11.66 -5.79
CA GLY A 79 -8.44 -10.79 -5.43
C GLY A 79 -9.60 -10.85 -6.43
N VAL A 80 -9.91 -12.04 -6.95
CA VAL A 80 -10.96 -12.25 -7.96
C VAL A 80 -12.34 -12.39 -7.32
N LYS A 81 -12.43 -12.87 -6.07
CA LYS A 81 -13.72 -13.11 -5.41
C LYS A 81 -14.34 -11.79 -4.92
N LYS A 82 -15.52 -11.46 -5.44
CA LYS A 82 -16.30 -10.27 -5.04
C LYS A 82 -16.71 -10.25 -3.57
N THR A 83 -16.83 -11.42 -2.92
CA THR A 83 -17.16 -11.54 -1.49
C THR A 83 -15.92 -11.59 -0.59
N GLY A 84 -14.72 -11.43 -1.14
CA GLY A 84 -13.45 -11.54 -0.44
C GLY A 84 -12.65 -10.24 -0.51
N ASN A 85 -11.34 -10.37 -0.66
CA ASN A 85 -10.39 -9.25 -0.54
C ASN A 85 -10.38 -8.29 -1.74
N LYS A 86 -11.31 -8.41 -2.69
CA LYS A 86 -11.27 -7.71 -3.98
C LYS A 86 -11.20 -6.19 -3.83
N GLU A 87 -12.07 -5.59 -3.02
CA GLU A 87 -12.08 -4.13 -2.85
C GLU A 87 -10.80 -3.63 -2.18
N GLN A 88 -10.28 -4.38 -1.20
CA GLN A 88 -9.01 -4.07 -0.54
C GLN A 88 -7.84 -4.17 -1.52
N PHE A 89 -7.80 -5.23 -2.33
CA PHE A 89 -6.73 -5.47 -3.28
C PHE A 89 -6.74 -4.46 -4.41
N ASP A 90 -7.91 -4.13 -4.95
CA ASP A 90 -8.06 -3.10 -5.97
C ASP A 90 -7.62 -1.74 -5.43
N ARG A 91 -8.00 -1.40 -4.18
CA ARG A 91 -7.55 -0.16 -3.53
C ARG A 91 -6.03 -0.10 -3.40
N TYR A 92 -5.39 -1.18 -2.96
CA TYR A 92 -3.92 -1.23 -2.84
C TYR A 92 -3.22 -1.23 -4.20
N LYS A 93 -3.69 -1.98 -5.19
CA LYS A 93 -3.14 -1.99 -6.56
C LYS A 93 -3.20 -0.59 -7.21
N ASN A 94 -4.23 0.21 -6.89
CA ASN A 94 -4.37 1.57 -7.40
C ASN A 94 -3.54 2.62 -6.64
N ALA A 95 -3.31 2.40 -5.34
CA ALA A 95 -2.65 3.38 -4.47
C ALA A 95 -1.13 3.13 -4.29
N LEU A 96 -0.68 1.89 -4.44
CA LEU A 96 0.68 1.45 -4.11
C LEU A 96 1.38 0.95 -5.37
N ASN A 97 2.52 1.57 -5.70
CA ASN A 97 3.23 1.28 -6.95
C ASN A 97 4.05 -0.02 -6.90
N ASN A 98 4.50 -0.46 -5.72
CA ASN A 98 5.34 -1.65 -5.56
C ASN A 98 4.76 -2.50 -4.42
N LEU A 99 4.04 -3.56 -4.78
CA LEU A 99 3.16 -4.29 -3.87
C LEU A 99 3.33 -5.80 -4.05
N ILE A 100 3.39 -6.53 -2.94
CA ILE A 100 3.29 -7.99 -2.94
C ILE A 100 2.03 -8.42 -2.19
N PHE A 101 1.29 -9.35 -2.79
CA PHE A 101 0.30 -10.15 -2.06
C PHE A 101 0.90 -11.53 -1.78
N THR A 102 0.73 -12.03 -0.55
CA THR A 102 1.28 -13.33 -0.16
C THR A 102 0.43 -14.05 0.86
N ASP A 103 0.50 -15.37 0.86
CA ASP A 103 0.01 -16.23 1.95
C ASP A 103 1.19 -16.79 2.77
N TYR A 104 2.34 -16.09 2.78
CA TYR A 104 3.62 -16.49 3.36
C TYR A 104 4.40 -17.58 2.61
N ILE A 105 3.82 -18.24 1.60
CA ILE A 105 4.52 -19.30 0.83
C ILE A 105 4.42 -19.10 -0.69
N ASP A 106 3.39 -18.41 -1.18
CA ASP A 106 3.22 -17.92 -2.55
C ASP A 106 3.21 -16.38 -2.56
N PHE A 107 3.91 -15.77 -3.52
CA PHE A 107 4.19 -14.34 -3.56
C PHE A 107 3.86 -13.79 -4.95
N HIS A 108 2.93 -12.84 -5.03
CA HIS A 108 2.48 -12.23 -6.27
C HIS A 108 2.91 -10.76 -6.29
N LEU A 109 3.82 -10.42 -7.20
CA LEU A 109 4.35 -9.06 -7.35
C LEU A 109 3.48 -8.24 -8.30
N TYR A 110 3.08 -7.08 -7.83
CA TYR A 110 2.40 -6.04 -8.58
C TYR A 110 3.25 -4.78 -8.64
N ILE A 111 3.47 -4.28 -9.86
CA ILE A 111 4.08 -2.97 -10.10
C ILE A 111 3.07 -2.11 -10.84
N ASP A 112 2.78 -0.92 -10.31
CA ASP A 112 1.76 0.00 -10.85
C ASP A 112 0.40 -0.67 -11.09
N GLY A 113 0.01 -1.57 -10.17
CA GLY A 113 -1.23 -2.34 -10.25
C GLY A 113 -1.23 -3.50 -11.25
N ILE A 114 -0.15 -3.70 -12.00
CA ILE A 114 0.01 -4.79 -12.97
C ILE A 114 0.73 -5.96 -12.32
N LEU A 115 0.17 -7.16 -12.42
CA LEU A 115 0.83 -8.39 -11.99
C LEU A 115 2.06 -8.64 -12.88
N VAL A 116 3.25 -8.58 -12.30
CA VAL A 116 4.53 -8.75 -12.99
C VAL A 116 4.99 -10.21 -12.97
N THR A 117 4.99 -10.81 -11.79
CA THR A 117 5.47 -12.19 -11.61
C THR A 117 4.89 -12.83 -10.35
N LYS A 118 5.01 -14.15 -10.27
CA LYS A 118 4.61 -14.97 -9.12
C LYS A 118 5.70 -15.96 -8.79
N ILE A 119 5.87 -16.24 -7.51
CA ILE A 119 6.81 -17.24 -7.05
C ILE A 119 6.32 -17.91 -5.77
N ALA A 120 6.30 -19.24 -5.77
CA ALA A 120 6.03 -20.05 -4.60
C ALA A 120 7.32 -20.70 -4.10
N ILE A 121 7.60 -20.58 -2.81
CA ILE A 121 8.73 -21.23 -2.14
C ILE A 121 8.33 -22.49 -1.38
N ALA A 122 7.02 -22.68 -1.15
CA ALA A 122 6.47 -23.89 -0.59
C ALA A 122 5.03 -24.08 -1.06
N GLU A 123 4.48 -25.27 -0.80
CA GLU A 123 3.09 -25.61 -1.05
C GLU A 123 2.48 -26.36 0.14
N VAL A 124 1.18 -26.20 0.36
CA VAL A 124 0.45 -26.99 1.36
C VAL A 124 0.10 -28.36 0.75
N LYS A 125 0.70 -29.43 1.28
CA LYS A 125 0.42 -30.82 0.92
C LYS A 125 0.05 -31.62 2.16
N ASN A 126 -1.13 -32.24 2.14
CA ASN A 126 -1.64 -33.11 3.20
C ASN A 126 -1.58 -32.48 4.61
N GLY A 127 -1.93 -31.19 4.73
CA GLY A 127 -1.88 -30.46 6.01
C GLY A 127 -0.47 -30.13 6.50
N THR A 128 0.53 -30.22 5.64
CA THR A 128 1.91 -29.83 5.93
C THR A 128 2.44 -28.90 4.85
N ILE A 129 3.41 -28.06 5.21
CA ILE A 129 4.06 -27.17 4.26
C ILE A 129 5.31 -27.87 3.73
N ALA A 130 5.33 -28.11 2.42
CA ALA A 130 6.42 -28.76 1.69
C ALA A 130 7.20 -27.72 0.90
N ALA A 131 8.52 -27.66 1.11
CA ALA A 131 9.40 -26.73 0.42
C ALA A 131 9.47 -27.00 -1.10
N LEU A 132 9.73 -25.93 -1.86
CA LEU A 132 10.05 -25.97 -3.30
C LEU A 132 11.47 -25.43 -3.53
N PRO A 133 12.54 -26.21 -3.23
CA PRO A 133 13.91 -25.71 -3.22
C PRO A 133 14.39 -25.14 -4.56
N ASN A 134 13.86 -25.68 -5.67
CA ASN A 134 14.17 -25.19 -7.02
C ASN A 134 13.84 -23.71 -7.23
N ASN A 135 12.93 -23.14 -6.42
CA ASN A 135 12.52 -21.75 -6.52
C ASN A 135 13.32 -20.81 -5.60
N PHE A 136 14.17 -21.31 -4.70
CA PHE A 136 14.81 -20.48 -3.67
C PHE A 136 15.79 -19.44 -4.22
N ALA A 137 16.58 -19.82 -5.24
CA ALA A 137 17.46 -18.88 -5.91
C ALA A 137 16.65 -17.77 -6.61
N SER A 138 15.60 -18.15 -7.33
CA SER A 138 14.69 -17.21 -8.01
C SER A 138 13.95 -16.32 -7.01
N PHE A 139 13.55 -16.85 -5.86
CA PHE A 139 12.88 -16.09 -4.80
C PHE A 139 13.82 -15.06 -4.16
N THR A 140 15.07 -15.46 -3.92
CA THR A 140 16.09 -14.54 -3.42
C THR A 140 16.27 -13.36 -4.37
N ASN A 141 16.35 -13.63 -5.69
CA ASN A 141 16.43 -12.56 -6.69
C ASN A 141 15.15 -11.73 -6.75
N PHE A 142 13.98 -12.37 -6.72
CA PHE A 142 12.67 -11.72 -6.68
C PHE A 142 12.56 -10.70 -5.52
N ILE A 143 12.95 -11.07 -4.30
CA ILE A 143 12.93 -10.15 -3.14
C ILE A 143 13.98 -9.05 -3.31
N LYS A 144 15.18 -9.36 -3.79
CA LYS A 144 16.22 -8.35 -4.05
C LYS A 144 15.77 -7.35 -5.10
N ASP A 145 15.13 -7.78 -6.18
CA ASP A 145 14.60 -6.93 -7.23
C ASP A 145 13.44 -6.07 -6.72
N PHE A 146 12.55 -6.67 -5.91
CA PHE A 146 11.47 -5.94 -5.24
C PHE A 146 12.01 -4.82 -4.34
N CYS A 147 13.08 -5.07 -3.58
CA CYS A 147 13.72 -4.09 -2.70
C CYS A 147 14.66 -3.11 -3.44
N SER A 148 15.18 -3.51 -4.61
CA SER A 148 16.03 -2.68 -5.47
C SER A 148 15.24 -1.78 -6.38
N THR A 149 13.96 -2.09 -6.59
CA THR A 149 12.97 -1.21 -7.20
C THR A 149 12.74 -0.04 -6.26
N VAL A 150 13.70 0.88 -6.22
CA VAL A 150 13.47 2.26 -5.82
C VAL A 150 12.31 2.68 -6.68
N SER A 151 11.12 2.90 -6.07
CA SER A 151 10.00 3.58 -6.72
C SER A 151 10.60 4.65 -7.58
N GLN A 152 10.62 4.43 -8.90
CA GLN A 152 11.42 5.27 -9.77
C GLN A 152 11.00 6.68 -9.44
N THR A 153 11.95 7.54 -9.06
CA THR A 153 11.74 8.99 -8.97
C THR A 153 10.85 9.34 -10.13
N ILE A 154 9.60 9.77 -9.92
CA ILE A 154 8.55 9.65 -10.93
C ILE A 154 9.07 10.18 -12.27
N LYS A 155 9.46 9.27 -13.18
CA LYS A 155 10.20 9.64 -14.41
C LYS A 155 9.26 10.09 -15.51
N SER A 156 7.96 9.85 -15.32
CA SER A 156 6.91 10.24 -16.24
C SER A 156 6.13 11.42 -15.66
N PRO A 157 6.21 12.60 -16.29
CA PRO A 157 5.33 13.72 -15.97
C PRO A 157 3.84 13.34 -15.98
N GLN A 158 3.41 12.40 -16.83
CA GLN A 158 2.02 11.93 -16.88
C GLN A 158 1.64 11.13 -15.64
N LYS A 159 2.51 10.23 -15.17
CA LYS A 159 2.26 9.46 -13.94
C LYS A 159 2.23 10.38 -12.72
N LEU A 160 3.13 11.36 -12.66
CA LEU A 160 3.11 12.39 -11.62
C LEU A 160 1.79 13.17 -11.65
N ALA A 161 1.39 13.65 -12.82
CA ALA A 161 0.13 14.38 -13.00
C ALA A 161 -1.10 13.56 -12.57
N GLN A 162 -1.15 12.26 -12.89
CA GLN A 162 -2.25 11.38 -12.45
C GLN A 162 -2.28 11.20 -10.93
N MET A 163 -1.13 10.98 -10.30
CA MET A 163 -1.06 10.84 -8.84
C MET A 163 -1.42 12.16 -8.13
N MET A 164 -0.97 13.29 -8.67
CA MET A 164 -1.31 14.62 -8.17
C MET A 164 -2.78 14.94 -8.34
N ALA A 165 -3.38 14.60 -9.48
CA ALA A 165 -4.82 14.73 -9.69
C ALA A 165 -5.62 13.91 -8.67
N GLY A 166 -5.15 12.70 -8.34
CA GLY A 166 -5.73 11.89 -7.27
C GLY A 166 -5.65 12.57 -5.90
N LYS A 167 -4.49 13.11 -5.53
CA LYS A 167 -4.28 13.80 -4.25
C LYS A 167 -5.05 15.12 -4.17
N ALA A 168 -5.08 15.90 -5.24
CA ALA A 168 -5.83 17.15 -5.32
C ALA A 168 -7.34 16.90 -5.17
N ARG A 169 -7.86 15.84 -5.80
CA ARG A 169 -9.27 15.45 -5.65
C ARG A 169 -9.60 15.09 -4.19
N LEU A 170 -8.75 14.28 -3.55
CA LEU A 170 -8.94 13.93 -2.14
C LEU A 170 -8.91 15.17 -1.23
N LEU A 171 -8.00 16.12 -1.49
CA LEU A 171 -7.93 17.36 -0.73
C LEU A 171 -9.17 18.24 -0.96
N SER A 172 -9.64 18.34 -2.20
CA SER A 172 -10.88 19.04 -2.54
C SER A 172 -12.07 18.45 -1.79
N ASP A 173 -12.23 17.12 -1.79
CA ASP A 173 -13.35 16.46 -1.11
C ASP A 173 -13.34 16.75 0.40
N VAL A 174 -12.15 16.76 1.03
CA VAL A 174 -12.02 17.08 2.46
C VAL A 174 -12.38 18.55 2.75
N ILE A 175 -11.89 19.49 1.94
CA ILE A 175 -12.19 20.92 2.10
C ILE A 175 -13.68 21.18 1.91
N GLU A 176 -14.31 20.57 0.89
CA GLU A 176 -15.75 20.70 0.63
C GLU A 176 -16.56 20.21 1.84
N LEU A 177 -16.26 19.01 2.35
CA LEU A 177 -16.97 18.44 3.50
C LEU A 177 -16.79 19.27 4.77
N SER A 178 -15.58 19.79 5.01
CA SER A 178 -15.33 20.68 6.15
C SER A 178 -16.14 21.97 6.05
N LEU A 179 -16.21 22.59 4.88
CA LEU A 179 -17.00 23.82 4.68
C LEU A 179 -18.50 23.58 4.84
N ILE A 180 -19.02 22.48 4.31
CA ILE A 180 -20.44 22.10 4.49
C ILE A 180 -20.74 21.87 5.98
N SER A 181 -19.86 21.15 6.69
CA SER A 181 -20.01 20.94 8.14
C SER A 181 -19.99 22.25 8.93
N ASP A 182 -19.15 23.21 8.53
CA ASP A 182 -19.06 24.52 9.19
C ASP A 182 -20.32 25.37 8.93
N GLU A 183 -20.92 25.26 7.75
CA GLU A 183 -22.21 25.87 7.43
C GLU A 183 -23.34 25.27 8.27
N ASP A 184 -23.45 23.94 8.31
CA ASP A 184 -24.49 23.22 9.05
C ASP A 184 -24.42 23.46 10.57
N ASN A 185 -23.21 23.52 11.12
CA ASN A 185 -22.98 23.70 12.55
C ASN A 185 -22.77 25.17 12.96
N ARG A 186 -22.90 26.12 12.02
CA ARG A 186 -22.64 27.56 12.23
C ARG A 186 -21.29 27.83 12.89
N GLN A 187 -20.27 27.11 12.47
CA GLN A 187 -18.90 27.33 12.92
C GLN A 187 -18.22 28.32 11.99
N ASP A 188 -17.41 29.21 12.56
CA ASP A 188 -16.54 30.12 11.81
C ASP A 188 -15.11 29.62 11.91
N SER A 189 -14.77 28.71 11.00
CA SER A 189 -13.41 28.21 10.85
C SER A 189 -12.58 29.16 9.99
N THR A 190 -11.27 29.09 10.15
CA THR A 190 -10.32 29.81 9.29
C THR A 190 -10.46 29.44 7.81
N LEU A 191 -10.90 28.22 7.50
CA LEU A 191 -11.14 27.76 6.14
C LEU A 191 -12.38 28.44 5.52
N LYS A 192 -13.44 28.61 6.32
CA LYS A 192 -14.64 29.35 5.92
C LYS A 192 -14.37 30.84 5.75
N GLU A 193 -13.55 31.44 6.62
CA GLU A 193 -13.07 32.81 6.44
C GLU A 193 -12.28 32.97 5.14
N GLN A 194 -11.40 32.02 4.81
CA GLN A 194 -10.67 32.01 3.53
C GLN A 194 -11.62 31.90 2.34
N MET A 195 -12.64 31.05 2.39
CA MET A 195 -13.66 30.97 1.35
C MET A 195 -14.42 32.28 1.20
N ASN A 196 -14.84 32.89 2.30
CA ASN A 196 -15.57 34.16 2.29
C ASN A 196 -14.73 35.29 1.71
N ALA A 197 -13.46 35.40 2.12
CA ALA A 197 -12.53 36.36 1.54
C ALA A 197 -12.33 36.12 0.04
N PHE A 198 -12.21 34.86 -0.38
CA PHE A 198 -12.11 34.49 -1.79
C PHE A 198 -13.37 34.85 -2.59
N LYS A 199 -14.54 34.68 -1.95
CA LYS A 199 -15.84 35.04 -2.51
C LYS A 199 -15.98 36.55 -2.68
N GLU A 200 -15.60 37.33 -1.67
CA GLU A 200 -15.68 38.79 -1.71
C GLU A 200 -14.71 39.41 -2.72
N ILE A 201 -13.49 38.88 -2.80
CA ILE A 201 -12.40 39.51 -3.55
C ILE A 201 -12.33 39.02 -5.01
N LEU A 202 -12.63 37.74 -5.26
CA LEU A 202 -12.34 37.09 -6.54
C LEU A 202 -13.59 36.58 -7.25
N ILE A 203 -14.37 35.68 -6.62
CA ILE A 203 -15.49 34.98 -7.28
C ILE A 203 -16.72 35.00 -6.39
N HIS A 204 -17.61 35.98 -6.63
CA HIS A 204 -18.75 36.27 -5.76
C HIS A 204 -19.76 35.12 -5.61
N ASP A 205 -19.90 34.26 -6.63
CA ASP A 205 -20.86 33.15 -6.64
C ASP A 205 -20.20 31.78 -6.39
N ILE A 206 -18.98 31.76 -5.81
CA ILE A 206 -18.29 30.49 -5.56
C ILE A 206 -19.01 29.65 -4.52
N THR A 207 -19.22 28.37 -4.85
CA THR A 207 -19.79 27.38 -3.95
C THR A 207 -18.69 26.73 -3.10
N PRO A 208 -19.01 26.08 -1.96
CA PRO A 208 -18.03 25.33 -1.18
C PRO A 208 -17.22 24.34 -2.02
N LYS A 209 -17.90 23.61 -2.92
CA LYS A 209 -17.28 22.72 -3.90
C LYS A 209 -16.34 23.44 -4.87
N GLY A 210 -16.80 24.56 -5.43
CA GLY A 210 -16.01 25.35 -6.38
C GLY A 210 -14.75 25.93 -5.72
N PHE A 211 -14.87 26.38 -4.48
CA PHE A 211 -13.73 26.85 -3.69
C PHE A 211 -12.77 25.71 -3.38
N ALA A 212 -13.29 24.57 -2.90
CA ALA A 212 -12.47 23.41 -2.57
C ALA A 212 -11.63 22.90 -3.75
N ASP A 213 -12.23 22.84 -4.95
CA ASP A 213 -11.55 22.39 -6.16
C ASP A 213 -10.43 23.35 -6.56
N VAL A 214 -10.72 24.66 -6.64
CA VAL A 214 -9.73 25.69 -6.99
C VAL A 214 -8.60 25.76 -5.95
N TYR A 215 -8.93 25.66 -4.68
CA TYR A 215 -7.97 25.73 -3.58
C TYR A 215 -7.03 24.50 -3.59
N ALA A 216 -7.59 23.30 -3.75
CA ALA A 216 -6.81 22.07 -3.81
C ALA A 216 -5.94 22.00 -5.07
N GLN A 217 -6.46 22.43 -6.22
CA GLN A 217 -5.68 22.56 -7.46
C GLN A 217 -4.54 23.56 -7.30
N THR A 218 -4.78 24.71 -6.67
CA THR A 218 -3.75 25.75 -6.44
C THR A 218 -2.61 25.21 -5.59
N ILE A 219 -2.90 24.45 -4.54
CA ILE A 219 -1.88 23.78 -3.72
C ILE A 219 -1.11 22.75 -4.56
N ALA A 220 -1.82 21.93 -5.34
CA ALA A 220 -1.21 20.90 -6.18
C ALA A 220 -0.30 21.50 -7.27
N TYR A 221 -0.71 22.60 -7.90
CA TYR A 221 0.12 23.33 -8.87
C TYR A 221 1.28 24.07 -8.20
N GLY A 222 1.05 24.69 -7.05
CA GLY A 222 2.09 25.40 -6.29
C GLY A 222 3.22 24.47 -5.84
N MET A 223 2.88 23.26 -5.38
CA MET A 223 3.86 22.23 -5.05
C MET A 223 4.60 21.65 -6.26
N PHE A 224 4.09 21.85 -7.48
CA PHE A 224 4.71 21.37 -8.71
C PHE A 224 5.65 22.42 -9.34
N ALA A 225 5.37 23.71 -9.13
CA ALA A 225 6.18 24.82 -9.66
C ALA A 225 7.35 25.23 -8.74
N ALA A 226 7.38 24.75 -7.50
CA ALA A 226 8.44 24.99 -6.50
C ALA A 226 9.54 23.92 -6.55
#